data_AF-A0A2P5LLI8-F1
#
_entry.id   AF-A0A2P5LLI8-F1
#
_cell.length_a   1.000
_cell.length_b   1.000
_cell.length_c   1.000
_cell.angle_alpha   90.00
_cell.angle_beta   90.00
_cell.angle_gamma   90.00
#
_symmetry.space_group_name_H-M   'P 1'
#
loop_
_entity.id
_entity.type
_entity.pdbx_description
1 polymer ?
#
loop_
_entity_poly.entity_id
_entity_poly.type
_entity_poly.pdbx_seq_one_letter_code
_entity_poly.pdbx_strand_id
1 'polypeptide(L)'
;MAVSANRLEILQIAEAVAREKSIDRSIVIASMEDALQKAARSRYGQETEVRAEINAKTGEVRFSRLLLVVDEVENDSTQISLAEARKRNPAAQSGDWISETLPPFDFGRIAAQSAKQIIVQK
;
A
#
# COMPACT_ATOMS: atom_id res chain seq x y z
N MET A 1 17.60 -11.79 -0.04
CA MET A 1 16.75 -12.39 -1.11
C MET A 1 15.42 -12.94 -0.53
N ALA A 2 14.63 -12.14 0.22
CA ALA A 2 13.37 -12.62 0.82
C ALA A 2 12.10 -12.10 0.11
N VAL A 3 12.21 -10.98 -0.61
CA VAL A 3 11.03 -10.29 -1.20
C VAL A 3 10.46 -11.02 -2.43
N SER A 4 11.26 -11.85 -3.10
CA SER A 4 10.90 -12.45 -4.39
C SER A 4 9.92 -13.63 -4.29
N ALA A 5 9.91 -14.37 -3.18
CA ALA A 5 9.04 -15.55 -3.02
C ALA A 5 7.55 -15.19 -2.85
N ASN A 6 7.26 -14.06 -2.19
CA ASN A 6 5.88 -13.64 -1.90
C ASN A 6 5.08 -13.15 -3.11
N ARG A 7 5.74 -12.74 -4.21
CA ARG A 7 5.07 -12.08 -5.35
C ARG A 7 4.19 -13.05 -6.14
N LEU A 8 4.68 -14.26 -6.39
CA LEU A 8 3.91 -15.27 -7.12
C LEU A 8 2.81 -15.86 -6.23
N GLU A 9 3.10 -16.06 -4.94
CA GLU A 9 2.13 -16.56 -3.98
C GLU A 9 0.92 -15.64 -3.83
N ILE A 10 1.11 -14.31 -3.80
CA ILE A 10 -0.01 -13.38 -3.65
C ILE A 10 -1.00 -13.45 -4.81
N LEU A 11 -0.48 -13.62 -6.04
CA LEU A 11 -1.29 -13.74 -7.24
C LEU A 11 -2.06 -15.07 -7.27
N GLN A 12 -1.38 -16.17 -6.90
CA GLN A 12 -2.00 -17.50 -6.82
C GLN A 12 -3.12 -17.53 -5.77
N ILE A 13 -2.88 -16.91 -4.61
CA ILE A 13 -3.87 -16.78 -3.55
C ILE A 13 -5.05 -15.95 -4.05
N ALA A 14 -4.80 -14.78 -4.67
CA ALA A 14 -5.87 -13.93 -5.19
C ALA A 14 -6.73 -14.65 -6.25
N GLU A 15 -6.10 -15.45 -7.11
CA GLU A 15 -6.77 -16.23 -8.15
C GLU A 15 -7.59 -17.39 -7.57
N ALA A 16 -7.07 -18.10 -6.57
CA ALA A 16 -7.81 -19.14 -5.86
C ALA A 16 -9.08 -18.57 -5.21
N VAL A 17 -8.96 -17.42 -4.52
CA VAL A 17 -10.10 -16.74 -3.88
C VAL A 17 -11.11 -16.23 -4.91
N ALA A 18 -10.63 -15.64 -6.00
CA ALA A 18 -11.48 -15.17 -7.09
C ALA A 18 -12.33 -16.30 -7.68
N ARG A 19 -11.71 -17.46 -7.89
CA ARG A 19 -12.40 -18.66 -8.40
C ARG A 19 -13.39 -19.25 -7.40
N GLU A 20 -13.01 -19.33 -6.13
CA GLU A 20 -13.87 -19.87 -5.07
C GLU A 20 -15.14 -19.03 -4.86
N LYS A 21 -14.98 -17.70 -4.87
CA LYS A 21 -16.09 -16.76 -4.69
C LYS A 21 -16.78 -16.36 -6.00
N SER A 22 -16.31 -16.85 -7.15
CA SER A 22 -16.80 -16.47 -8.48
C SER A 22 -16.86 -14.95 -8.69
N ILE A 23 -15.80 -14.25 -8.25
CA ILE A 23 -15.65 -12.79 -8.39
C ILE A 23 -14.41 -12.46 -9.21
N ASP A 24 -14.35 -11.24 -9.73
CA ASP A 24 -13.18 -10.78 -10.45
C ASP A 24 -11.93 -10.73 -9.56
N ARG A 25 -10.82 -11.21 -10.12
CA ARG A 25 -9.51 -11.16 -9.46
C ARG A 25 -9.12 -9.74 -9.04
N SER A 26 -9.51 -8.71 -9.80
CA SER A 26 -9.28 -7.31 -9.46
C SER A 26 -9.93 -6.91 -8.14
N ILE A 27 -11.13 -7.42 -7.83
CA ILE A 27 -11.84 -7.14 -6.57
C ILE A 27 -11.11 -7.77 -5.39
N VAL A 28 -10.61 -8.99 -5.57
CA VAL A 28 -9.80 -9.68 -4.56
C VAL A 28 -8.51 -8.91 -4.30
N ILE A 29 -7.81 -8.52 -5.37
CA ILE A 29 -6.57 -7.73 -5.28
C ILE A 29 -6.81 -6.43 -4.54
N ALA A 30 -7.85 -5.66 -4.89
CA ALA A 30 -8.21 -4.41 -4.20
C ALA A 30 -8.50 -4.65 -2.70
N SER A 31 -9.18 -5.74 -2.36
CA SER A 31 -9.45 -6.09 -0.96
C SER A 31 -8.16 -6.47 -0.21
N MET A 32 -7.21 -7.10 -0.89
CA MET A 32 -5.89 -7.42 -0.33
C MET A 32 -5.03 -6.16 -0.16
N GLU A 33 -5.07 -5.23 -1.11
CA GLU A 33 -4.46 -3.90 -1.02
C GLU A 33 -4.95 -3.15 0.22
N ASP A 34 -6.27 -3.10 0.45
CA ASP A 34 -6.86 -2.47 1.64
C ASP A 34 -6.35 -3.09 2.95
N ALA A 35 -6.21 -4.41 2.98
CA ALA A 35 -5.71 -5.10 4.17
C ALA A 35 -4.22 -4.85 4.40
N LEU A 36 -3.42 -4.85 3.32
CA LEU A 36 -2.00 -4.50 3.35
C LEU A 36 -1.81 -3.04 3.75
N GLN A 37 -2.68 -2.15 3.30
CA GLN A 37 -2.68 -0.74 3.67
C GLN A 37 -2.89 -0.56 5.17
N LYS A 38 -3.88 -1.25 5.77
CA LYS A 38 -4.10 -1.24 7.23
C LYS A 38 -2.89 -1.75 8.00
N ALA A 39 -2.28 -2.84 7.54
CA ALA A 39 -1.07 -3.38 8.15
C ALA A 39 0.13 -2.44 8.04
N ALA A 40 0.31 -1.81 6.88
CA ALA A 40 1.37 -0.84 6.65
C ALA A 40 1.20 0.39 7.53
N ARG A 41 -0.03 0.92 7.68
CA ARG A 41 -0.33 2.00 8.65
C ARG A 41 0.08 1.60 10.07
N SER A 42 -0.22 0.37 10.50
CA SER A 42 0.21 -0.08 11.82
C SER A 42 1.74 -0.16 11.99
N ARG A 43 2.50 -0.33 10.90
CA ARG A 43 3.97 -0.43 10.90
C ARG A 43 4.68 0.92 10.77
N TYR A 44 4.17 1.80 9.90
CA TYR A 44 4.79 3.07 9.54
C TYR A 44 4.20 4.28 10.29
N GLY A 45 3.16 4.07 11.10
CA GLY A 45 2.47 5.13 11.84
C GLY A 45 0.99 5.14 11.47
N GLN A 46 0.12 5.02 12.47
CA GLN A 46 -1.33 4.92 12.24
C GLN A 46 -1.91 6.20 11.61
N GLU A 47 -1.25 7.34 11.88
CA GLU A 47 -1.63 8.63 11.33
C GLU A 47 -1.15 8.79 9.88
N THR A 48 -0.11 8.07 9.47
CA THR A 48 0.45 8.14 8.11
C THR A 48 -0.54 7.61 7.09
N GLU A 49 -0.81 8.39 6.04
CA GLU A 49 -1.66 7.95 4.95
C GLU A 49 -0.88 7.07 3.95
N VAL A 50 -0.72 5.80 4.32
CA VAL A 50 -0.11 4.80 3.45
C VAL A 50 -1.15 4.28 2.44
N ARG A 51 -0.71 4.04 1.20
CA ARG A 51 -1.37 3.29 0.14
C ARG A 51 -0.54 2.07 -0.23
N ALA A 52 -1.20 0.94 -0.46
CA ALA A 52 -0.61 -0.27 -0.96
C ALA A 52 -1.16 -0.57 -2.36
N GLU A 53 -0.30 -0.89 -3.30
CA GLU A 53 -0.67 -1.28 -4.66
C GLU A 53 -0.01 -2.62 -5.02
N ILE A 54 -0.79 -3.56 -5.52
CA ILE A 54 -0.35 -4.87 -5.99
C ILE A 54 -0.42 -4.90 -7.51
N ASN A 55 0.72 -5.15 -8.15
CA ASN A 55 0.77 -5.34 -9.59
C ASN A 55 0.14 -6.69 -9.96
N ALA A 56 -1.03 -6.68 -10.60
CA ALA A 56 -1.75 -7.89 -11.01
C ALA A 56 -1.02 -8.78 -12.04
N LYS A 57 0.07 -8.30 -12.65
CA LYS A 57 0.89 -9.07 -13.60
C LYS A 57 2.14 -9.65 -12.95
N THR A 58 2.83 -8.87 -12.11
CA THR A 58 4.12 -9.27 -11.53
C THR A 58 4.02 -9.75 -10.09
N GLY A 59 2.90 -9.44 -9.41
CA GLY A 59 2.70 -9.69 -7.98
C GLY A 59 3.54 -8.77 -7.09
N GLU A 60 4.16 -7.75 -7.67
CA GLU A 60 4.94 -6.77 -6.94
C GLU A 60 4.03 -5.85 -6.15
N VAL A 61 4.29 -5.76 -4.85
CA VAL A 61 3.57 -4.85 -3.97
C VAL A 61 4.43 -3.62 -3.71
N ARG A 62 3.83 -2.45 -3.91
CA ARG A 62 4.46 -1.16 -3.61
C ARG A 62 3.67 -0.44 -2.54
N PHE A 63 4.39 0.18 -1.63
CA PHE A 63 3.82 1.05 -0.61
C PHE A 63 4.22 2.48 -0.91
N SER A 64 3.26 3.38 -0.82
CA SER A 64 3.50 4.81 -0.96
C SER A 64 2.80 5.52 0.19
N ARG A 65 3.46 6.45 0.85
CA ARG A 65 2.79 7.38 1.78
C ARG A 65 2.42 8.65 1.07
N LEU A 66 1.26 9.20 1.40
CA LEU A 66 0.86 10.54 0.98
C LEU A 66 1.21 11.55 2.07
N LEU A 67 1.86 12.63 1.65
CA LEU A 67 2.23 13.75 2.49
C LEU A 67 1.58 15.01 1.91
N LEU A 68 0.84 15.74 2.73
CA LEU A 68 0.27 17.04 2.38
C LEU A 68 1.35 18.10 2.45
N VAL A 69 1.51 18.87 1.37
CA VAL A 69 2.45 19.99 1.32
C VAL A 69 1.84 21.16 2.08
N VAL A 70 2.53 21.61 3.13
CA VAL A 70 2.09 22.73 3.98
C VAL A 70 3.24 23.71 4.20
N ASP A 71 2.91 24.94 4.55
CA ASP A 71 3.92 25.95 4.90
C ASP A 71 4.46 25.74 6.32
N GLU A 72 3.56 25.43 7.27
CA GLU A 72 3.91 25.07 8.64
C GLU A 72 3.52 23.61 8.90
N VAL A 73 4.50 22.78 9.26
CA VAL A 73 4.29 21.36 9.54
C VAL A 73 3.88 21.19 10.99
N GLU A 74 2.66 20.70 11.20
CA GLU A 74 2.12 20.29 12.50
C GLU A 74 2.33 18.79 12.75
N ASN A 75 2.38 17.98 11.69
CA ASN A 75 2.58 16.53 11.79
C ASN A 75 3.48 15.99 10.66
N ASP A 76 4.75 15.72 10.98
CA ASP A 76 5.73 15.15 10.04
C ASP A 76 5.35 13.77 9.46
N SER A 77 4.35 13.09 10.05
CA SER A 77 3.86 11.80 9.55
C SER A 77 2.94 11.94 8.34
N THR A 78 2.20 13.06 8.25
CA THR A 78 1.18 13.30 7.21
C THR A 78 1.43 14.56 6.40
N GLN A 79 2.35 15.40 6.83
CA GLN A 79 2.65 16.68 6.22
C GLN A 79 4.14 16.76 5.84
N ILE A 80 4.42 17.61 4.85
CA ILE A 80 5.77 17.92 4.39
C ILE A 80 5.86 19.41 4.14
N SER A 81 6.98 20.03 4.52
CA SER A 81 7.17 21.46 4.25
C SER A 81 7.26 21.71 2.75
N LEU A 82 6.80 22.87 2.28
CA LEU A 82 6.95 23.28 0.89
C LEU A 82 8.41 23.18 0.41
N ALA A 83 9.37 23.50 1.27
CA ALA A 83 10.79 23.40 0.96
C ALA A 83 11.23 21.95 0.68
N GLU A 84 10.82 20.99 1.52
CA GLU A 84 11.10 19.57 1.31
C GLU A 84 10.33 18.98 0.14
N ALA A 85 9.07 19.38 -0.05
CA ALA A 85 8.26 19.00 -1.19
C ALA A 85 8.93 19.42 -2.52
N ARG A 86 9.43 20.66 -2.58
CA ARG A 86 10.12 21.20 -3.77
C ARG A 86 11.44 20.53 -4.08
N LYS A 87 12.14 19.98 -3.09
CA LYS A 87 13.36 19.16 -3.33
C LYS A 87 13.04 17.88 -4.13
N ARG A 88 11.82 17.37 -4.03
CA ARG A 88 11.38 16.13 -4.68
C ARG A 88 10.62 16.42 -5.97
N ASN A 89 9.71 17.39 -5.92
CA ASN A 89 8.97 17.88 -7.06
C ASN A 89 9.06 19.42 -7.09
N PRO A 90 9.91 20.00 -7.95
CA PRO A 90 10.07 21.46 -8.04
C PRO A 90 8.78 22.23 -8.34
N ALA A 91 7.77 21.57 -8.90
CA ALA A 91 6.47 22.15 -9.18
C ALA A 91 5.48 22.09 -8.00
N ALA A 92 5.87 21.50 -6.86
CA ALA A 92 4.99 21.37 -5.69
C ALA A 92 4.58 22.73 -5.11
N GLN A 93 3.30 22.83 -4.76
CA GLN A 93 2.67 23.97 -4.12
C GLN A 93 2.05 23.56 -2.78
N SER A 94 1.90 24.53 -1.88
CA SER A 94 1.20 24.31 -0.61
C SER A 94 -0.27 23.94 -0.89
N GLY A 95 -0.73 22.85 -0.29
CA GLY A 95 -2.02 22.21 -0.59
C GLY A 95 -1.92 20.99 -1.52
N ASP A 96 -0.77 20.75 -2.16
CA ASP A 96 -0.56 19.55 -2.98
C ASP A 96 -0.31 18.30 -2.13
N TRP A 97 -0.41 17.13 -2.75
CA TRP A 97 -0.05 15.86 -2.15
C TRP A 97 1.20 15.27 -2.82
N ILE A 98 2.19 14.91 -2.02
CA ILE A 98 3.39 14.22 -2.46
C ILE A 98 3.28 12.74 -2.08
N SER A 99 3.37 11.87 -3.07
CA SER A 99 3.51 10.43 -2.88
C SER A 99 4.99 10.08 -2.70
N GLU A 100 5.37 9.56 -1.53
CA GLU A 100 6.69 9.00 -1.29
C GLU A 100 6.63 7.48 -1.26
N THR A 101 7.38 6.82 -2.14
CA THR A 101 7.51 5.36 -2.13
C THR A 101 8.28 4.91 -0.88
N LEU A 102 7.64 4.04 -0.09
CA LEU A 102 8.21 3.46 1.09
C LEU A 102 9.06 2.23 0.74
N PRO A 103 10.11 1.94 1.53
CA PRO A 103 10.92 0.76 1.31
C PRO A 103 10.05 -0.51 1.46
N PRO A 104 10.24 -1.52 0.62
CA PRO A 104 9.51 -2.77 0.75
C PRO A 104 9.86 -3.45 2.08
N PHE A 105 8.84 -3.94 2.78
CA PHE A 105 8.99 -4.73 4.02
C PHE A 105 8.42 -6.13 3.83
N ASP A 106 8.63 -7.05 4.77
CA ASP A 106 8.07 -8.39 4.66
C ASP A 106 6.57 -8.41 4.98
N PHE A 107 5.73 -8.51 3.95
CA PHE A 107 4.26 -8.56 4.05
C PHE A 107 3.65 -9.91 3.66
N GLY A 108 4.45 -10.92 3.30
CA GLY A 108 3.95 -12.22 2.84
C GLY A 108 2.93 -12.89 3.76
N ARG A 109 3.26 -12.93 5.06
CA ARG A 109 2.37 -13.50 6.08
C ARG A 109 1.05 -12.72 6.21
N ILE A 110 1.11 -11.40 6.06
CA ILE A 110 -0.04 -10.51 6.18
C ILE A 110 -0.96 -10.70 4.97
N ALA A 111 -0.40 -10.68 3.75
CA ALA A 111 -1.16 -10.90 2.52
C ALA A 111 -1.93 -12.24 2.53
N ALA A 112 -1.27 -13.32 2.94
CA ALA A 112 -1.89 -14.64 3.02
C ALA A 112 -3.00 -14.70 4.08
N GLN A 113 -2.82 -14.07 5.26
CA GLN A 113 -3.85 -14.00 6.29
C GLN A 113 -5.04 -13.14 5.86
N SER A 114 -4.78 -12.00 5.22
CA SER A 114 -5.81 -11.10 4.72
C SER A 114 -6.65 -11.73 3.62
N ALA A 115 -6.02 -12.43 2.67
CA ALA A 115 -6.74 -13.18 1.65
C ALA A 115 -7.68 -14.23 2.27
N LYS A 116 -7.21 -14.98 3.27
CA LYS A 116 -8.07 -15.92 4.02
C LYS A 116 -9.24 -15.22 4.71
N GLN A 117 -9.03 -14.03 5.30
CA GLN A 117 -10.13 -13.26 5.88
C GLN A 117 -11.16 -12.84 4.84
N ILE A 118 -10.74 -12.48 3.62
CA ILE A 118 -11.65 -12.13 2.52
C ILE A 118 -12.53 -13.32 2.13
N ILE A 119 -11.98 -14.54 2.14
CA ILE A 119 -12.77 -15.77 1.91
C ILE A 119 -13.88 -15.92 2.97
N VAL A 120 -13.60 -15.55 4.22
CA VAL A 120 -14.51 -15.77 5.35
C VAL A 120 -15.53 -14.63 5.54
N GLN A 121 -15.17 -13.39 5.21
CA GLN A 121 -15.97 -12.19 5.54
C GLN A 121 -17.02 -11.77 4.48
N LYS A 122 -17.02 -12.33 3.27
CA LYS A 122 -18.02 -12.01 2.23
C LYS A 122 -18.76 -13.24 1.72
#